data_AF-A0A1I8C1A6-F1
#
_entry.id   AF-A0A1I8C1A6-F1
#
_cell.length_a   1.000
_cell.length_b   1.000
_cell.length_c   1.000
_cell.angle_alpha   90.00
_cell.angle_beta   90.00
_cell.angle_gamma   90.00
#
_symmetry.space_group_name_H-M   'P 1'
#
loop_
_entity.id
_entity.type
_entity.pdbx_description
1 polymer ?
#
loop_
_entity_poly.entity_id
_entity_poly.type
_entity_poly.pdbx_seq_one_letter_code
_entity_poly.pdbx_strand_id
1 'polypeptide(L)' 'MLSKDGEIRRDESCIDYAGKDVIIFPCHSQKGNQEWRYDHNVC' A
#
# COMPACT_ATOMS: atom_id res chain seq x y z
N MET A 1 -7.69 -3.85 -4.58
CA MET A 1 -6.83 -4.46 -5.63
C MET A 1 -5.46 -3.78 -5.58
N LEU A 2 -4.39 -4.47 -5.96
CA LEU A 2 -3.06 -3.88 -6.07
C LEU A 2 -3.01 -2.97 -7.33
N SER A 3 -2.59 -1.72 -7.19
CA SER A 3 -2.45 -0.78 -8.29
C SER A 3 -1.21 -1.10 -9.14
N LYS A 4 -1.10 -0.48 -10.33
CA LYS A 4 0.12 -0.57 -11.16
C LYS A 4 1.37 -0.06 -10.44
N ASP A 5 1.21 0.79 -9.42
CA ASP A 5 2.29 1.39 -8.64
C ASP A 5 2.63 0.58 -7.37
N GLY A 6 2.00 -0.57 -7.17
CA GLY A 6 2.21 -1.42 -5.99
C GLY A 6 1.43 -0.96 -4.76
N GLU A 7 0.42 -0.10 -4.91
CA GLU A 7 -0.41 0.36 -3.79
C GLU A 7 -1.59 -0.59 -3.57
N ILE A 8 -1.92 -0.92 -2.32
CA ILE A 8 -3.17 -1.64 -2.00
C ILE A 8 -4.28 -0.60 -1.87
N ARG A 9 -5.18 -0.54 -2.86
CA ARG A 9 -6.16 0.56 -3.00
C ARG A 9 -7.61 0.13 -2.90
N ARG A 10 -8.42 1.06 -2.37
CA ARG A 10 -9.88 1.15 -2.53
C ARG A 10 -10.24 2.62 -2.77
N ASP A 11 -10.80 2.92 -3.94
CA ASP A 11 -11.10 4.29 -4.38
C ASP A 11 -9.84 5.19 -4.32
N GLU A 12 -9.95 6.38 -3.70
CA GLU A 12 -8.85 7.33 -3.49
C GLU A 12 -8.01 7.04 -2.23
N SER A 13 -8.24 5.89 -1.59
CA SER A 13 -7.58 5.51 -0.33
C SER A 13 -6.63 4.32 -0.49
N CYS A 14 -5.47 4.42 0.15
CA CYS A 14 -4.36 3.50 0.13
C CYS A 14 -4.08 2.95 1.53
N ILE A 15 -3.59 1.71 1.59
CA ILE A 15 -2.99 1.18 2.82
C ILE A 15 -1.61 1.81 3.02
N ASP A 16 -1.37 2.37 4.20
CA ASP A 16 -0.19 3.16 4.56
C ASP A 16 0.42 2.64 5.86
N TYR A 17 1.74 2.50 5.90
CA TYR A 17 2.49 2.13 7.09
C TYR A 17 3.69 3.04 7.36
N ALA A 18 3.58 3.87 8.40
CA ALA A 18 4.61 4.83 8.81
C ALA A 18 5.42 4.39 10.05
N GLY A 19 5.50 3.08 10.34
CA GLY A 19 6.35 2.53 11.41
C GLY A 19 5.67 2.23 12.75
N LYS A 20 4.33 2.37 12.83
CA LYS A 20 3.58 2.02 14.04
C LYS A 20 2.34 1.19 13.71
N ASP A 21 1.34 1.83 13.12
CA ASP A 21 0.06 1.23 12.78
C ASP A 21 -0.13 1.23 11.27
N VAL A 22 -0.85 0.22 10.76
CA VAL A 22 -1.28 0.18 9.36
C VAL A 22 -2.62 0.90 9.27
N ILE A 23 -2.68 1.98 8.49
CA ILE A 23 -3.87 2.84 8.38
C ILE A 23 -4.33 2.97 6.93
N ILE A 24 -5.54 3.49 6.76
CA ILE A 24 -6.06 3.93 5.46
C ILE A 24 -5.78 5.42 5.33
N PHE A 25 -5.04 5.82 4.30
CA PHE A 25 -4.66 7.21 4.05
C PHE A 25 -4.88 7.57 2.58
N PRO A 26 -5.11 8.84 2.21
CA PRO A 26 -5.21 9.23 0.81
C PRO A 26 -4.00 8.77 -0.01
N CYS A 27 -4.27 8.21 -1.18
CA CYS A 27 -3.23 7.77 -2.10
C CYS A 27 -2.43 8.98 -2.61
N HIS A 28 -1.10 8.89 -2.59
CA HIS A 28 -0.25 9.96 -3.09
C HIS A 28 0.72 9.53 -4.20
N SER A 29 0.73 8.26 -4.62
CA SER A 29 1.48 7.75 -5.78
C SER A 29 2.98 8.07 -5.77
N GLN A 30 3.55 8.25 -4.58
CA GLN A 30 4.99 8.47 -4.36
C GLN A 30 5.70 7.23 -3.80
N LYS A 31 5.02 6.07 -3.80
CA LYS A 31 5.51 4.80 -3.22
C LYS A 31 5.80 4.95 -1.71
N GLY A 32 6.92 4.42 -1.24
CA GLY A 32 7.35 4.53 0.16
C GLY A 32 6.49 3.68 1.09
N ASN A 33 5.91 4.32 2.10
CA ASN A 33 4.98 3.72 3.07
C ASN A 33 3.67 3.20 2.46
N GLN A 34 3.38 3.53 1.19
CA GLN A 34 2.22 3.02 0.44
C GLN A 34 2.58 1.96 -0.62
N GLU A 35 3.86 1.56 -0.75
CA GLU A 35 4.28 0.49 -1.66
C GLU A 35 4.25 -0.88 -0.96
N TRP A 36 3.54 -1.84 -1.54
CA TRP A 36 3.40 -3.20 -1.02
C TRP A 36 3.85 -4.21 -2.07
N ARG A 37 4.54 -5.26 -1.61
CA ARG A 37 4.95 -6.40 -2.45
C ARG A 37 4.38 -7.66 -1.87
N TYR A 38 3.68 -8.41 -2.71
CA TYR A 38 3.17 -9.73 -2.35
C TYR A 38 4.17 -10.78 -2.83
N ASP A 39 4.71 -11.57 -1.91
CA ASP A 39 5.52 -12.74 -2.23
C ASP A 39 4.73 -14.00 -1.91
N HIS A 40 4.34 -14.73 -2.96
CA HIS A 40 3.60 -15.99 -2.84
C HIS A 40 4.48 -17.16 -2.35
N ASN A 41 5.82 -17.04 -2.45
CA ASN A 41 6.73 -18.14 -2.15
C ASN A 41 7.14 -18.19 -0.68
N VAL A 42 6.79 -17.16 0.09
CA VAL A 42 7.08 -17.07 1.52
C VAL A 42 5.78 -17.37 2.26
N CYS A 43 5.71 -18.58 2.82
CA CYS A 43 4.63 -19.06 3.68
C CYS A 43 5.03 -18.95 5.15
#